data_AF-A0A7H9BLJ8-F1
#
_entry.id   AF-A0A7H9BLJ8-F1
#
_cell.length_a   1.000
_cell.length_b   1.000
_cell.length_c   1.000
_cell.angle_alpha   90.00
_cell.angle_beta   90.00
_cell.angle_gamma   90.00
#
_symmetry.space_group_name_H-M   'P 1'
#
loop_
_entity.id
_entity.type
_entity.pdbx_description
1 polymer ?
#
loop_
_entity_poly.entity_id
_entity_poly.type
_entity_poly.pdbx_seq_one_letter_code
_entity_poly.pdbx_strand_id
1 'polypeptide(L)' 'MDHKQLILSSAFATLSAVLALAAQPTLAADASKEKCFGIAKAGGNDCAANGHSCAGMAKKANDGKEWKLVANASN' A
#
# COMPACT_ATOMS: atom_id res chain seq x y z
N MET A 1 42.08 0.76 10.41
CA MET A 1 41.10 0.71 9.30
C MET A 1 41.19 2.04 8.58
N ASP A 2 41.73 2.02 7.36
CA ASP A 2 42.08 3.22 6.60
C ASP A 2 40.84 3.93 6.03
N HIS A 3 40.62 5.18 6.46
CA HIS A 3 39.49 6.04 6.09
C HIS A 3 39.33 6.29 4.58
N LYS A 4 40.33 5.94 3.77
CA LYS A 4 40.30 6.03 2.31
C LYS A 4 39.29 5.08 1.66
N GLN A 5 39.03 3.92 2.27
CA GLN A 5 38.09 2.93 1.72
C GLN A 5 36.61 3.30 1.92
N LEU A 6 36.34 4.22 2.86
CA LEU A 6 34.99 4.70 3.17
C LEU A 6 34.47 5.75 2.16
N ILE A 7 35.37 6.41 1.42
CA ILE A 7 34.98 7.52 0.51
C ILE A 7 34.64 7.02 -0.90
N LEU A 8 35.16 5.87 -1.34
CA LEU A 8 34.90 5.34 -2.69
C LEU A 8 33.58 4.56 -2.83
N SER A 9 32.87 4.29 -1.73
CA SER A 9 31.72 3.37 -1.72
C SER A 9 30.35 4.06 -1.80
N SER A 10 30.30 5.40 -1.85
CA SER A 10 29.05 6.17 -1.78
C SER A 10 28.37 6.44 -3.14
N ALA A 11 29.02 6.10 -4.27
CA ALA A 11 28.50 6.42 -5.60
C ALA A 11 27.46 5.42 -6.16
N PHE A 12 27.30 4.23 -5.54
CA PHE A 12 26.36 3.21 -6.04
C PHE A 12 25.02 3.18 -5.30
N ALA A 13 24.87 3.88 -4.18
CA ALA A 13 23.67 3.80 -3.35
C ALA A 13 22.50 4.67 -3.85
N THR A 14 22.76 5.64 -4.73
CA THR A 14 21.74 6.63 -5.14
C THR A 14 20.90 6.18 -6.34
N LEU A 15 21.35 5.20 -7.13
CA LEU A 15 20.61 4.72 -8.30
C LEU A 15 19.53 3.67 -7.95
N SER A 16 19.69 2.95 -6.84
CA SER A 16 18.77 1.89 -6.42
C SER A 16 17.43 2.41 -5.86
N ALA A 17 17.39 3.65 -5.37
CA ALA A 17 16.18 4.24 -4.79
C ALA A 17 15.10 4.58 -5.84
N VAL A 18 15.51 4.85 -7.10
CA VAL A 18 14.58 5.27 -8.16
C VAL A 18 13.78 4.08 -8.72
N LEU A 19 14.38 2.88 -8.79
CA LEU A 19 13.69 1.68 -9.28
C LEU A 19 12.63 1.16 -8.29
N ALA A 20 12.79 1.39 -6.98
CA ALA A 20 11.82 0.95 -5.98
C ALA A 20 10.49 1.71 -6.06
N LEU A 21 10.48 2.94 -6.58
CA LEU A 21 9.28 3.75 -6.73
C LEU A 21 8.45 3.36 -7.97
N ALA A 22 9.09 2.79 -8.99
CA ALA A 22 8.43 2.33 -10.22
C ALA A 22 7.72 0.97 -10.08
N ALA A 23 7.98 0.24 -9.00
CA ALA A 23 7.42 -1.09 -8.73
C ALA A 23 6.25 -1.09 -7.74
N GLN A 24 5.67 0.09 -7.43
CA GLN A 24 4.41 0.13 -6.70
C GLN A 24 3.34 -0.51 -7.60
N PRO A 25 2.68 -1.62 -7.22
CA PRO A 25 1.58 -2.14 -7.99
C PRO A 25 0.52 -1.05 -8.06
N THR A 26 0.30 -0.51 -9.25
CA THR A 26 -0.90 0.26 -9.52
C THR A 26 -2.07 -0.68 -9.26
N LEU A 27 -2.89 -0.37 -8.26
CA LEU A 27 -4.18 -1.01 -8.07
C LEU A 27 -5.03 -0.57 -9.26
N ALA A 28 -4.85 -1.22 -10.40
CA ALA A 28 -5.79 -1.14 -11.50
C ALA A 28 -7.17 -1.45 -10.89
N ALA A 29 -8.13 -0.58 -11.11
CA ALA A 29 -9.51 -0.83 -10.73
C ALA A 29 -9.97 -2.04 -11.53
N ASP A 30 -9.79 -3.21 -10.95
CA ASP A 30 -10.31 -4.47 -11.46
C ASP A 30 -11.82 -4.27 -11.59
N ALA A 31 -12.33 -4.23 -12.82
CA ALA A 31 -13.75 -4.00 -13.09
C ALA A 31 -14.63 -5.04 -12.40
N SER A 32 -14.04 -6.16 -11.97
CA SER A 32 -14.66 -7.22 -11.20
C SER A 32 -14.65 -6.98 -9.69
N LYS A 33 -14.25 -5.79 -9.19
CA LYS A 33 -14.23 -5.47 -7.75
C LYS A 33 -14.81 -4.11 -7.44
N GLU A 34 -15.54 -4.02 -6.33
CA GLU A 34 -16.18 -2.79 -5.85
C GLU A 34 -15.74 -2.44 -4.42
N LYS A 35 -15.71 -1.14 -4.11
CA LYS A 35 -15.41 -0.66 -2.75
C LYS A 35 -16.67 -0.72 -1.90
N CYS A 36 -16.68 -1.59 -0.90
CA CYS A 36 -17.77 -1.69 0.07
C CYS A 36 -17.35 -1.12 1.41
N PHE A 37 -18.13 -0.16 1.90
CA PHE A 37 -17.90 0.54 3.16
C PHE A 37 -18.60 -0.18 4.32
N GLY A 38 -18.04 -0.09 5.53
CA GLY A 38 -18.66 -0.61 6.74
C GLY A 38 -18.61 -2.13 6.91
N ILE A 39 -17.90 -2.86 6.04
CA ILE A 39 -17.75 -4.32 6.11
C ILE A 39 -16.35 -4.77 6.54
N ALA A 40 -15.41 -3.83 6.67
CA ALA A 40 -14.03 -4.14 7.03
C ALA A 40 -13.95 -4.55 8.51
N LYS A 41 -13.29 -5.68 8.81
CA LYS A 41 -12.92 -6.04 10.19
C LYS A 41 -11.85 -5.07 10.71
N ALA A 42 -11.60 -5.09 12.02
CA ALA A 42 -10.43 -4.41 12.56
C ALA A 42 -9.17 -4.96 11.88
N GLY A 43 -8.31 -4.07 11.38
CA GLY A 43 -7.15 -4.42 10.55
C GLY A 43 -7.49 -5.01 9.18
N GLY A 44 -8.75 -4.94 8.74
CA GLY A 44 -9.25 -5.60 7.54
C GLY A 44 -9.65 -4.67 6.39
N ASN A 45 -9.32 -3.38 6.47
CA ASN A 45 -9.54 -2.43 5.38
C ASN A 45 -8.44 -2.52 4.33
N ASP A 46 -8.77 -2.07 3.13
CA ASP A 46 -7.80 -1.87 2.04
C ASP A 46 -7.15 -0.47 2.09
N CYS A 47 -6.09 -0.27 1.29
CA CYS A 47 -5.32 0.98 1.26
C CYS A 47 -6.18 2.20 0.94
N ALA A 48 -5.86 3.37 1.49
CA ALA A 48 -6.64 4.60 1.31
C ALA A 48 -8.10 4.50 1.82
N ALA A 49 -8.35 3.65 2.82
CA ALA A 49 -9.60 3.68 3.58
C ALA A 49 -9.54 4.77 4.67
N ASN A 50 -10.67 5.42 4.97
CA ASN A 50 -10.81 6.36 6.09
C ASN A 50 -9.68 7.43 6.26
N GLY A 51 -9.09 7.90 5.17
CA GLY A 51 -8.08 8.97 5.17
C GLY A 51 -6.65 8.56 5.58
N HIS A 52 -6.38 7.28 5.86
CA HIS A 52 -5.02 6.77 6.07
C HIS A 52 -4.49 6.08 4.82
N SER A 53 -3.17 5.98 4.71
CA SER A 53 -2.53 5.56 3.44
C SER A 53 -2.48 4.04 3.25
N CYS A 54 -2.61 3.25 4.31
CA CYS A 54 -2.28 1.82 4.29
C CYS A 54 -3.48 0.92 4.61
N ALA A 55 -3.47 -0.28 4.03
CA ALA A 55 -4.35 -1.37 4.45
C ALA A 55 -4.09 -1.75 5.92
N GLY A 56 -5.10 -2.30 6.58
CA GLY A 56 -4.98 -2.80 7.95
C GLY A 56 -4.95 -1.75 9.06
N MET A 57 -5.29 -0.50 8.76
CA MET A 57 -5.34 0.61 9.70
C MET A 57 -6.70 0.80 10.39
N ALA A 58 -7.72 0.02 10.01
CA ALA A 58 -9.04 0.03 10.62
C ALA A 58 -8.95 -0.36 12.09
N LYS A 59 -9.23 0.60 12.98
CA LYS A 59 -9.16 0.37 14.44
C LYS A 59 -10.36 -0.41 14.98
N LYS A 60 -11.50 -0.30 14.32
CA LYS A 60 -12.77 -0.91 14.71
C LYS A 60 -13.30 -1.74 13.55
N ALA A 61 -13.93 -2.87 13.86
CA ALA A 61 -14.68 -3.61 12.87
C ALA A 61 -15.93 -2.81 12.46
N ASN A 62 -16.28 -2.90 11.19
CA ASN A 62 -17.48 -2.33 10.57
C ASN A 62 -17.61 -0.81 10.72
N ASP A 63 -16.49 -0.09 10.78
CA ASP A 63 -16.52 1.38 10.72
C ASP A 63 -16.98 1.81 9.32
N GLY A 64 -18.01 2.66 9.26
CA GLY A 64 -18.63 3.08 7.99
C GLY A 64 -17.72 3.90 7.07
N LYS A 65 -16.59 4.41 7.57
CA LYS A 65 -15.59 5.12 6.76
C LYS A 65 -14.48 4.20 6.25
N GLU A 66 -14.34 3.03 6.86
CA GLU A 66 -13.45 1.99 6.39
C GLU A 66 -14.10 1.22 5.24
N TRP A 67 -13.32 0.88 4.23
CA TRP A 67 -13.80 0.11 3.09
C TRP A 67 -12.89 -1.08 2.79
N LYS A 68 -13.49 -2.05 2.11
CA LYS A 68 -12.80 -3.21 1.55
C LYS A 68 -13.24 -3.44 0.11
N LEU A 69 -12.34 -3.88 -0.76
CA LEU A 69 -12.65 -4.40 -2.08
C LEU A 69 -13.30 -5.77 -1.94
N VAL A 70 -14.48 -5.91 -2.53
CA VAL A 70 -15.16 -7.19 -2.70
C VAL A 70 -15.28 -7.50 -4.19
N ALA A 71 -15.37 -8.78 -4.53
CA ALA A 71 -15.72 -9.15 -5.89
C ALA A 71 -17.12 -8.63 -6.20
N ASN A 72 -17.30 -8.00 -7.36
CA ASN A 72 -18.63 -7.71 -7.87
C ASN A 72 -19.29 -9.05 -8.25
N ALA A 73 -20.60 -9.14 -8.06
CA ALA A 73 -21.36 -10.28 -8.53
C ALA A 73 -21.66 -10.11 -10.03
N SER A 74 -20.63 -10.15 -10.87
CA SER A 74 -20.82 -10.30 -12.32
C SER A 74 -20.87 -11.79 -12.64
N ASN A 75 -22.08 -12.36 -12.55
CA ASN A 75 -22.42 -13.65 -13.16
C ASN A 75 -22.33 -13.58 -14.68
#